data_AF-A0AAV6LTW9-F1
#
_entry.id   AF-A0AAV6LTW9-F1
#
_cell.length_a   1.000
_cell.length_b   1.000
_cell.length_c   1.000
_cell.angle_alpha   90.00
_cell.angle_beta   90.00
_cell.angle_gamma   90.00
#
_symmetry.space_group_name_H-M   'P 1'
#
loop_
_entity.id
_entity.type
_entity.pdbx_description
1 polymer ?
#
loop_
_entity_poly.entity_id
_entity_poly.type
_entity_poly.pdbx_seq_one_letter_code
_entity_poly.pdbx_strand_id
1 'polypeptide(L)'
;MIGRKTSPGFLVLLALGFFFASYNLLTMSVRYKASKGSELFDPVVRAPGGTDRAGKGIQKFHVAVTATASTYSQWQCRIMYYWYKKVKDMPGSDMGGFTRVLHSGLPDNLMKNIPTFIVDPLPEGLDRGYVVLNRPWAFVQWLEKANIEENYILMAEPDHIFVRPLPNLAHGKNPVGFPFFYIRPTDHEKILRKFYPEENGPVTNIDPIGNSPVIIEKGLLEEIAPTWVNVSLRMKDDPVTDKTFGWVLEMYAYAVASALHGVRHTLRKDFMLQPPWDLEVGKKFIIHYTYGCDYTMKGELTYGKVGEWRFDKRAYIKGPPPRNLSLPPPGVPESVVRLVKLVNEATANIAGWGDA
;
A
#
# COMPACT_ATOMS: atom_id res chain seq x y z
N MET A 1 -13.39 28.72 26.03
CA MET A 1 -13.74 27.30 26.20
C MET A 1 -15.06 27.03 25.50
N ILE A 2 -15.03 26.43 24.31
CA ILE A 2 -16.21 25.88 23.65
C ILE A 2 -15.81 24.48 23.20
N GLY A 3 -16.29 23.47 23.92
CA GLY A 3 -16.03 22.07 23.62
C GLY A 3 -16.80 21.64 22.38
N ARG A 4 -16.09 21.17 21.35
CA ARG A 4 -16.71 20.42 20.25
C ARG A 4 -17.15 19.06 20.79
N LYS A 5 -18.46 18.91 20.99
CA LYS A 5 -19.09 17.60 21.20
C LYS A 5 -18.95 16.78 19.93
N THR A 6 -18.21 15.68 19.99
CA THR A 6 -18.23 14.64 18.96
C THR A 6 -19.62 14.02 18.92
N SER A 7 -20.25 14.03 17.73
CA SER A 7 -21.57 13.42 17.50
C SER A 7 -21.51 11.91 17.79
N PRO A 8 -22.49 11.36 18.53
CA PRO A 8 -22.60 9.92 18.78
C PRO A 8 -22.59 9.08 17.50
N GLY A 9 -23.08 9.63 16.37
CA GLY A 9 -23.07 8.95 15.07
C GLY A 9 -21.67 8.72 14.48
N PHE A 10 -20.71 9.59 14.78
CA PHE A 10 -19.33 9.46 14.30
C PHE A 10 -18.57 8.33 15.01
N LEU A 11 -18.88 8.10 16.30
CA LEU A 11 -18.33 6.99 17.08
C LEU A 11 -18.91 5.65 16.65
N VAL A 12 -20.18 5.61 16.24
CA VAL A 12 -20.84 4.39 15.72
C VAL A 12 -20.28 4.00 14.34
N LEU A 13 -20.00 4.97 13.45
CA LEU A 13 -19.38 4.71 12.14
C LEU A 13 -17.94 4.20 12.24
N LEU A 14 -17.15 4.73 13.18
CA LEU A 14 -15.83 4.18 13.50
C LEU A 14 -15.95 2.74 14.01
N ALA A 15 -16.86 2.49 14.97
CA ALA A 15 -17.08 1.16 15.53
C ALA A 15 -17.54 0.12 14.49
N LEU A 16 -18.38 0.50 13.52
CA LEU A 16 -18.81 -0.38 12.43
C LEU A 16 -17.67 -0.69 11.44
N GLY A 17 -16.79 0.29 11.16
CA GLY A 17 -15.53 0.04 10.43
C GLY A 17 -14.57 -0.91 11.16
N PHE A 18 -14.53 -0.84 12.51
CA PHE A 18 -13.74 -1.73 13.36
C PHE A 18 -14.24 -3.19 13.34
N PHE A 19 -15.55 -3.43 13.30
CA PHE A 19 -16.10 -4.78 13.19
C PHE A 19 -15.86 -5.42 11.82
N PHE A 20 -15.93 -4.65 10.73
CA PHE A 20 -15.62 -5.15 9.39
C PHE A 20 -14.13 -5.47 9.19
N ALA A 21 -13.22 -4.66 9.73
CA ALA A 21 -11.79 -4.91 9.65
C ALA A 21 -11.37 -6.17 10.43
N SER A 22 -11.95 -6.39 11.61
CA SER A 22 -11.64 -7.54 12.48
C SER A 22 -12.25 -8.86 11.98
N TYR A 23 -13.48 -8.86 11.47
CA TYR A 23 -14.10 -10.03 10.82
C TYR A 23 -13.36 -10.46 9.53
N ASN A 24 -12.89 -9.49 8.74
CA ASN A 24 -12.08 -9.75 7.55
C ASN A 24 -10.67 -10.26 7.92
N LEU A 25 -10.06 -9.79 9.01
CA LEU A 25 -8.76 -10.32 9.48
C LEU A 25 -8.84 -11.81 9.83
N LEU A 26 -9.95 -12.24 10.45
CA LEU A 26 -10.19 -13.62 10.86
C LEU A 26 -10.42 -14.55 9.65
N THR A 27 -11.23 -14.13 8.68
CA THR A 27 -11.44 -14.89 7.43
C THR A 27 -10.20 -14.91 6.54
N MET A 28 -9.41 -13.83 6.52
CA MET A 28 -8.09 -13.82 5.86
C MET A 28 -7.10 -14.77 6.54
N SER A 29 -7.08 -14.86 7.86
CA SER A 29 -6.20 -15.77 8.61
C SER A 29 -6.50 -17.25 8.31
N VAL A 30 -7.78 -17.61 8.17
CA VAL A 30 -8.21 -18.96 7.77
C VAL A 30 -7.80 -19.26 6.33
N ARG A 31 -7.95 -18.29 5.42
CA ARG A 31 -7.63 -18.48 3.98
C ARG A 31 -6.12 -18.42 3.68
N TYR A 32 -5.34 -17.64 4.42
CA TYR A 32 -3.88 -17.64 4.35
C TYR A 32 -3.29 -19.01 4.76
N LYS A 33 -3.88 -19.66 5.78
CA LYS A 33 -3.52 -21.05 6.11
C LYS A 33 -3.91 -22.03 5.01
N ALA A 34 -5.06 -21.83 4.35
CA ALA A 34 -5.49 -22.68 3.24
C ALA A 34 -4.60 -22.54 1.99
N SER A 35 -4.10 -21.34 1.67
CA SER A 35 -3.17 -21.15 0.55
C SER A 35 -1.81 -21.81 0.78
N LYS A 36 -1.37 -21.94 2.04
CA LYS A 36 -0.17 -22.70 2.41
C LYS A 36 -0.32 -24.21 2.20
N GLY A 37 -1.55 -24.74 2.15
CA GLY A 37 -1.84 -26.16 1.87
C GLY A 37 -1.93 -26.50 0.38
N SER A 38 -1.79 -25.50 -0.50
CA SER A 38 -1.89 -25.62 -1.95
C SER A 38 -0.58 -25.19 -2.63
N GLU A 39 0.56 -25.69 -2.15
CA GLU A 39 1.83 -25.54 -2.85
C GLU A 39 2.01 -26.69 -3.86
N LEU A 40 1.36 -26.55 -5.01
CA LEU A 40 1.85 -27.14 -6.25
C LEU A 40 1.36 -26.20 -7.34
N PHE A 41 2.24 -25.35 -7.86
CA PHE A 41 2.18 -24.63 -9.15
C PHE A 41 3.08 -23.39 -9.01
N ASP A 42 4.36 -23.56 -9.35
CA ASP A 42 5.28 -22.46 -9.59
C ASP A 42 5.52 -22.37 -11.09
N PRO A 43 4.68 -21.65 -11.87
CA PRO A 43 5.05 -21.32 -13.23
C PRO A 43 5.98 -20.13 -13.17
N VAL A 44 7.28 -20.39 -13.20
CA VAL A 44 8.27 -19.41 -13.64
C VAL A 44 7.90 -19.01 -15.07
N VAL A 45 7.18 -17.91 -15.23
CA VAL A 45 6.92 -17.30 -16.54
C VAL A 45 8.22 -16.66 -17.03
N ARG A 46 8.62 -17.08 -18.24
CA ARG A 46 9.87 -16.73 -18.94
C ARG A 46 10.28 -15.26 -18.79
N ALA A 47 11.47 -15.04 -18.24
CA ALA A 47 12.25 -13.85 -18.54
C ALA A 47 12.84 -14.00 -19.97
N PRO A 48 12.58 -13.07 -20.91
CA PRO A 48 13.46 -12.93 -22.05
C PRO A 48 14.84 -12.47 -21.54
N GLY A 49 15.88 -13.05 -22.12
CA GLY A 49 17.26 -12.94 -21.69
C GLY A 49 17.76 -11.53 -21.38
N GLY A 50 18.74 -11.47 -20.47
CA GLY A 50 19.43 -10.25 -20.08
C GLY A 50 19.87 -9.46 -21.30
N THR A 51 19.37 -8.23 -21.39
CA THR A 51 19.85 -7.21 -22.32
C THR A 51 20.62 -6.17 -21.55
N ASP A 52 21.67 -5.69 -22.19
CA ASP A 52 22.80 -4.96 -21.65
C ASP A 52 22.42 -3.75 -20.79
N ARG A 53 23.02 -3.66 -19.60
CA ARG A 53 23.07 -2.44 -18.78
C ARG A 53 23.94 -1.33 -19.41
N ALA A 54 24.47 -1.55 -20.60
CA ALA A 54 25.40 -0.65 -21.27
C ALA A 54 24.68 0.11 -22.40
N GLY A 55 24.09 1.28 -22.09
CA GLY A 55 23.70 2.24 -23.14
C GLY A 55 22.53 3.16 -22.84
N LYS A 56 21.65 2.83 -21.89
CA LYS A 56 20.64 3.74 -21.35
C LYS A 56 20.98 3.96 -19.88
N GLY A 57 21.23 5.20 -19.47
CA GLY A 57 21.51 5.53 -18.07
C GLY A 57 20.48 4.89 -17.13
N ILE A 58 20.92 4.53 -15.93
CA ILE A 58 20.06 3.95 -14.89
C ILE A 58 18.81 4.83 -14.73
N GLN A 59 17.64 4.29 -15.08
CA GLN A 59 16.39 5.05 -15.03
C GLN A 59 15.85 4.98 -13.60
N LYS A 60 15.99 6.09 -12.88
CA LYS A 60 15.43 6.24 -11.55
C LYS A 60 13.89 6.23 -11.57
N PHE A 61 13.28 5.96 -10.43
CA PHE A 61 11.84 6.09 -10.23
C PHE A 61 11.51 7.10 -9.12
N HIS A 62 10.47 7.90 -9.33
CA HIS A 62 9.90 8.78 -8.32
C HIS A 62 9.08 7.98 -7.32
N VAL A 63 9.22 8.24 -6.03
CA VAL A 63 8.41 7.58 -5.00
C VAL A 63 7.20 8.45 -4.67
N ALA A 64 6.00 7.93 -4.94
CA ALA A 64 4.74 8.61 -4.64
C ALA A 64 4.00 7.89 -3.52
N VAL A 65 3.65 8.63 -2.46
CA VAL A 65 2.85 8.11 -1.34
C VAL A 65 1.57 8.93 -1.20
N THR A 66 0.42 8.30 -1.41
CA THR A 66 -0.87 8.96 -1.13
C THR A 66 -1.14 8.99 0.36
N ALA A 67 -1.55 10.15 0.87
CA ALA A 67 -1.71 10.38 2.30
C ALA A 67 -2.89 11.28 2.63
N THR A 68 -3.39 11.15 3.86
CA THR A 68 -4.37 12.07 4.47
C THR A 68 -3.71 12.95 5.52
N ALA A 69 -4.39 14.04 5.89
CA ALA A 69 -4.01 14.89 7.02
C ALA A 69 -4.30 14.25 8.40
N SER A 70 -4.74 12.98 8.44
CA SER A 70 -4.97 12.29 9.71
C SER A 70 -3.65 12.05 10.44
N THR A 71 -3.66 12.18 11.78
CA THR A 71 -2.50 11.87 12.62
C THR A 71 -1.96 10.47 12.35
N TYR A 72 -2.86 9.51 12.13
CA TYR A 72 -2.54 8.14 11.71
C TYR A 72 -1.67 8.12 10.45
N SER A 73 -2.10 8.75 9.36
CA SER A 73 -1.32 8.81 8.11
C SER A 73 -0.03 9.60 8.27
N GLN A 74 -0.06 10.69 9.05
CA GLN A 74 1.08 11.58 9.26
C GLN A 74 2.29 10.86 9.88
N TRP A 75 2.09 10.12 10.98
CA TRP A 75 3.22 9.45 11.62
C TRP A 75 3.79 8.32 10.75
N GLN A 76 2.94 7.63 9.99
CA GLN A 76 3.35 6.61 9.02
C GLN A 76 4.23 7.24 7.93
N CYS A 77 3.79 8.33 7.31
CA CYS A 77 4.58 9.06 6.31
C CYS A 77 5.94 9.55 6.84
N ARG A 78 6.02 9.98 8.11
CA ARG A 78 7.28 10.40 8.73
C ARG A 78 8.30 9.26 8.83
N ILE A 79 7.85 8.06 9.25
CA ILE A 79 8.72 6.87 9.32
C ILE A 79 9.12 6.42 7.91
N MET A 80 8.16 6.35 6.99
CA MET A 80 8.41 5.99 5.59
C MET A 80 9.44 6.92 4.95
N TYR A 81 9.27 8.24 5.08
CA TYR A 81 10.18 9.22 4.52
C TYR A 81 11.57 9.21 5.17
N TYR A 82 11.66 8.92 6.48
CA TYR A 82 12.95 8.71 7.16
C TYR A 82 13.73 7.56 6.50
N TRP A 83 13.08 6.43 6.25
CA TRP A 83 13.71 5.27 5.63
C TRP A 83 14.00 5.46 4.14
N TYR A 84 13.12 6.16 3.40
CA TYR A 84 13.41 6.61 2.04
C TYR A 84 14.74 7.37 1.99
N LYS A 85 14.93 8.38 2.85
CA LYS A 85 16.17 9.17 2.87
C LYS A 85 17.42 8.34 3.19
N LYS A 86 17.29 7.34 4.07
CA LYS A 86 18.40 6.44 4.42
C LYS A 86 18.80 5.53 3.26
N VAL A 87 17.82 5.08 2.47
CA VAL A 87 18.02 4.05 1.45
C VAL A 87 18.31 4.62 0.07
N LYS A 88 17.77 5.80 -0.27
CA LYS A 88 17.77 6.32 -1.65
C LYS A 88 19.17 6.43 -2.28
N ASP A 89 20.17 6.80 -1.49
CA ASP A 89 21.54 7.07 -1.96
C ASP A 89 22.49 5.87 -1.72
N MET A 90 21.97 4.75 -1.22
CA MET A 90 22.76 3.53 -1.04
C MET A 90 23.10 2.89 -2.40
N PRO A 91 24.26 2.21 -2.52
CA PRO A 91 24.60 1.48 -3.74
C PRO A 91 23.51 0.47 -4.13
N GLY A 92 23.10 0.51 -5.40
CA GLY A 92 22.05 -0.35 -5.95
C GLY A 92 20.61 0.17 -5.77
N SER A 93 20.44 1.39 -5.25
CA SER A 93 19.16 2.09 -5.24
C SER A 93 19.00 2.93 -6.50
N ASP A 94 17.86 2.79 -7.17
CA ASP A 94 17.46 3.65 -8.30
C ASP A 94 16.31 4.59 -7.88
N MET A 95 16.20 4.86 -6.57
CA MET A 95 15.20 5.78 -6.05
C MET A 95 15.57 7.23 -6.44
N GLY A 96 14.64 7.91 -7.11
CA GLY A 96 14.70 9.32 -7.46
C GLY A 96 14.04 10.20 -6.41
N GLY A 97 13.27 11.19 -6.86
CA GLY A 97 12.47 12.08 -6.03
C GLY A 97 11.41 11.38 -5.18
N PHE A 98 10.81 12.14 -4.28
CA PHE A 98 9.76 11.70 -3.38
C PHE A 98 8.64 12.72 -3.36
N THR A 99 7.39 12.27 -3.42
CA THR A 99 6.23 13.12 -3.18
C THR A 99 5.24 12.42 -2.26
N ARG A 100 4.86 13.10 -1.18
CA ARG A 100 3.64 12.81 -0.44
C ARG A 100 2.47 13.51 -1.13
N VAL A 101 1.58 12.75 -1.77
CA VAL A 101 0.38 13.30 -2.41
C VAL A 101 -0.71 13.41 -1.34
N LEU A 102 -0.91 14.63 -0.82
CA LEU A 102 -1.84 14.92 0.27
C LEU A 102 -3.23 15.23 -0.29
N HIS A 103 -4.13 14.26 -0.22
CA HIS A 103 -5.47 14.33 -0.81
C HIS A 103 -6.56 14.75 0.19
N SER A 104 -6.18 15.57 1.16
CA SER A 104 -7.11 16.18 2.12
C SER A 104 -7.49 17.62 1.75
N GLY A 105 -6.99 18.14 0.61
CA GLY A 105 -7.28 19.48 0.11
C GLY A 105 -6.63 20.64 0.88
N LEU A 106 -6.03 20.39 2.06
CA LEU A 106 -5.46 21.43 2.91
C LEU A 106 -4.00 21.10 3.28
N PRO A 107 -3.14 22.14 3.42
CA PRO A 107 -1.77 21.95 3.89
C PRO A 107 -1.72 21.45 5.34
N ASP A 108 -0.64 20.75 5.69
CA ASP A 108 -0.34 20.39 7.08
C ASP A 108 1.12 20.70 7.46
N ASN A 109 1.47 20.49 8.72
CA ASN A 109 2.79 20.79 9.26
C ASN A 109 3.92 19.92 8.67
N LEU A 110 3.62 18.75 8.10
CA LEU A 110 4.62 17.86 7.54
C LEU A 110 5.23 18.38 6.25
N MET A 111 4.54 19.29 5.54
CA MET A 111 5.06 19.90 4.32
C MET A 111 6.38 20.64 4.52
N LYS A 112 6.71 21.05 5.75
CA LYS A 112 8.00 21.64 6.11
C LYS A 112 9.16 20.67 5.96
N ASN A 113 8.90 19.36 6.08
CA ASN A 113 9.93 18.32 6.18
C ASN A 113 9.82 17.24 5.10
N ILE A 114 8.63 17.04 4.54
CA ILE A 114 8.33 16.02 3.53
C ILE A 114 7.84 16.73 2.28
N PRO A 115 8.51 16.56 1.12
CA PRO A 115 8.01 17.08 -0.16
C PRO A 115 6.57 16.62 -0.37
N THR A 116 5.65 17.57 -0.47
CA THR A 116 4.21 17.30 -0.46
C THR A 116 3.56 18.05 -1.61
N PHE A 117 2.69 17.36 -2.34
CA PHE A 117 1.81 17.96 -3.34
C PHE A 117 0.37 17.85 -2.84
N ILE A 118 -0.32 18.99 -2.72
CA ILE A 118 -1.71 19.02 -2.24
C ILE A 118 -2.62 18.82 -3.44
N VAL A 119 -3.60 17.93 -3.27
CA VAL A 119 -4.67 17.70 -4.24
C VAL A 119 -6.01 17.73 -3.53
N ASP A 120 -7.06 18.03 -4.28
CA ASP A 120 -8.41 18.08 -3.75
C ASP A 120 -8.93 16.65 -3.50
N PRO A 121 -9.69 16.42 -2.41
CA PRO A 121 -10.43 15.17 -2.28
C PRO A 121 -11.46 15.04 -3.41
N LEU A 122 -12.05 13.85 -3.54
CA LEU A 122 -13.26 13.67 -4.34
C LEU A 122 -14.36 14.61 -3.82
N PRO A 123 -15.23 15.11 -4.72
CA PRO A 123 -16.44 15.83 -4.34
C PRO A 123 -17.23 15.11 -3.23
N GLU A 124 -17.82 15.91 -2.34
CA GLU A 124 -18.50 15.40 -1.15
C GLU A 124 -19.53 14.31 -1.51
N GLY A 125 -19.47 13.20 -0.77
CA GLY A 125 -20.38 12.08 -0.92
C GLY A 125 -20.00 11.08 -2.01
N LEU A 126 -19.13 11.40 -2.97
CA LEU A 126 -18.73 10.44 -4.02
C LEU A 126 -17.92 9.26 -3.48
N ASP A 127 -17.16 9.48 -2.40
CA ASP A 127 -16.40 8.40 -1.77
C ASP A 127 -17.30 7.43 -0.96
N ARG A 128 -18.56 7.80 -0.69
CA ARG A 128 -19.52 7.03 0.12
C ARG A 128 -18.93 6.57 1.46
N GLY A 129 -18.06 7.38 2.07
CA GLY A 129 -17.34 7.05 3.30
C GLY A 129 -16.18 6.06 3.14
N TYR A 130 -15.88 5.62 1.92
CA TYR A 130 -14.70 4.81 1.58
C TYR A 130 -13.57 5.73 1.08
N VAL A 131 -12.86 6.32 2.05
CA VAL A 131 -11.80 7.33 1.84
C VAL A 131 -10.74 6.90 0.84
N VAL A 132 -10.52 5.60 0.66
CA VAL A 132 -9.53 5.03 -0.29
C VAL A 132 -9.82 5.44 -1.74
N LEU A 133 -11.08 5.77 -2.10
CA LEU A 133 -11.41 6.28 -3.44
C LEU A 133 -10.76 7.61 -3.80
N ASN A 134 -10.29 8.37 -2.80
CA ASN A 134 -9.52 9.59 -3.06
C ASN A 134 -8.15 9.31 -3.68
N ARG A 135 -7.61 8.09 -3.54
CA ARG A 135 -6.29 7.70 -4.04
C ARG A 135 -6.16 7.79 -5.57
N PRO A 136 -7.00 7.11 -6.39
CA PRO A 136 -6.92 7.26 -7.84
C PRO A 136 -7.09 8.72 -8.28
N TRP A 137 -7.98 9.47 -7.62
CA TRP A 137 -8.20 10.89 -7.91
C TRP A 137 -6.99 11.76 -7.57
N ALA A 138 -6.28 11.41 -6.50
CA ALA A 138 -5.04 12.07 -6.12
C ALA A 138 -3.95 11.87 -7.18
N PHE A 139 -3.84 10.66 -7.75
CA PHE A 139 -2.89 10.38 -8.83
C PHE A 139 -3.21 11.15 -10.10
N VAL A 140 -4.49 11.23 -10.51
CA VAL A 140 -4.88 12.04 -11.68
C VAL A 140 -4.39 13.49 -11.52
N GLN A 141 -4.77 14.15 -10.43
CA GLN A 141 -4.39 15.54 -10.20
C GLN A 141 -2.88 15.74 -10.05
N TRP A 142 -2.18 14.81 -9.39
CA TRP A 142 -0.75 14.90 -9.18
C TRP A 142 0.03 14.73 -10.49
N LEU A 143 -0.33 13.74 -11.31
CA LEU A 143 0.31 13.49 -12.61
C LEU A 143 0.09 14.64 -13.59
N GLU A 144 -1.11 15.24 -13.60
CA GLU A 144 -1.42 16.37 -14.48
C GLU A 144 -0.68 17.67 -14.11
N LYS A 145 -0.40 17.88 -12.82
CA LYS A 145 0.00 19.21 -12.31
C LYS A 145 1.41 19.26 -11.73
N ALA A 146 1.98 18.14 -11.29
CA ALA A 146 3.29 18.12 -10.68
C ALA A 146 4.40 17.98 -11.72
N ASN A 147 5.53 18.65 -11.46
CA ASN A 147 6.74 18.42 -12.24
C ASN A 147 7.49 17.19 -11.70
N ILE A 148 7.42 16.08 -12.42
CA ILE A 148 8.06 14.81 -12.05
C ILE A 148 9.21 14.52 -13.03
N GLU A 149 10.44 14.57 -12.53
CA GLU A 149 11.66 14.37 -13.32
C GLU A 149 11.80 12.93 -13.83
N GLU A 150 11.46 11.94 -13.00
CA GLU A 150 11.62 10.54 -13.35
C GLU A 150 10.53 10.02 -14.30
N ASN A 151 10.93 9.12 -15.20
CA ASN A 151 10.01 8.44 -16.13
C ASN A 151 9.30 7.23 -15.50
N TYR A 152 9.68 6.83 -14.29
CA TYR A 152 9.05 5.74 -13.56
C TYR A 152 8.54 6.24 -12.23
N ILE A 153 7.45 5.65 -11.75
CA ILE A 153 6.83 5.98 -10.48
C ILE A 153 6.68 4.68 -9.67
N LEU A 154 7.18 4.70 -8.44
CA LEU A 154 6.79 3.76 -7.41
C LEU A 154 5.55 4.31 -6.70
N MET A 155 4.40 3.68 -6.92
CA MET A 155 3.22 3.86 -6.09
C MET A 155 3.44 3.10 -4.77
N ALA A 156 3.52 3.83 -3.65
CA ALA A 156 3.79 3.30 -2.32
C ALA A 156 2.74 3.74 -1.29
N GLU A 157 2.71 3.09 -0.13
CA GLU A 157 1.83 3.44 1.00
C GLU A 157 2.59 4.07 2.17
N PRO A 158 1.90 4.85 3.03
CA PRO A 158 2.49 5.40 4.25
C PRO A 158 3.08 4.34 5.20
N ASP A 159 2.55 3.11 5.21
CA ASP A 159 3.02 2.00 6.03
C ASP A 159 4.01 1.07 5.33
N HIS A 160 4.73 1.60 4.34
CA HIS A 160 5.92 0.98 3.80
C HIS A 160 7.17 1.43 4.57
N ILE A 161 8.09 0.50 4.81
CA ILE A 161 9.45 0.79 5.27
C ILE A 161 10.43 0.16 4.31
N PHE A 162 11.29 0.98 3.68
CA PHE A 162 12.40 0.48 2.87
C PHE A 162 13.46 -0.15 3.78
N VAL A 163 13.75 -1.43 3.54
CA VAL A 163 14.76 -2.19 4.31
C VAL A 163 16.04 -2.47 3.53
N ARG A 164 16.04 -2.19 2.23
CA ARG A 164 17.17 -2.37 1.31
C ARG A 164 17.14 -1.36 0.17
N PRO A 165 18.30 -1.07 -0.46
CA PRO A 165 18.36 -0.34 -1.73
C PRO A 165 17.43 -0.99 -2.75
N LEU A 166 16.54 -0.21 -3.34
CA LEU A 166 15.55 -0.69 -4.31
C LEU A 166 15.98 -0.26 -5.72
N PRO A 167 16.45 -1.18 -6.58
CA PRO A 167 16.68 -0.87 -7.98
C PRO A 167 15.35 -0.70 -8.71
N ASN A 168 15.36 -0.08 -9.88
CA ASN A 168 14.19 -0.01 -10.74
C ASN A 168 13.93 -1.42 -11.28
N LEU A 169 12.88 -2.06 -10.75
CA LEU A 169 12.51 -3.41 -11.15
C LEU A 169 11.81 -3.45 -12.51
N ALA A 170 11.25 -2.32 -12.96
CA ALA A 170 10.51 -2.17 -14.20
C ALA A 170 11.43 -1.78 -15.37
N HIS A 171 11.07 -2.25 -16.57
CA HIS A 171 11.84 -2.00 -17.80
C HIS A 171 10.92 -1.73 -18.98
N GLY A 172 11.13 -0.60 -19.66
CA GLY A 172 10.26 -0.15 -20.74
C GLY A 172 8.82 0.03 -20.25
N LYS A 173 7.87 -0.52 -21.01
CA LYS A 173 6.42 -0.54 -20.70
C LYS A 173 5.98 -1.78 -19.91
N ASN A 174 6.89 -2.41 -19.14
CA ASN A 174 6.58 -3.58 -18.31
C ASN A 174 6.64 -3.19 -16.82
N PRO A 175 5.51 -2.83 -16.20
CA PRO A 175 5.45 -2.53 -14.78
C PRO A 175 5.76 -3.76 -13.91
N VAL A 176 6.20 -3.52 -12.68
CA VAL A 176 6.41 -4.57 -11.67
C VAL A 176 5.53 -4.30 -10.48
N GLY A 177 4.81 -5.32 -10.02
CA GLY A 177 3.91 -5.23 -8.87
C GLY A 177 4.03 -6.41 -7.93
N PHE A 178 3.59 -6.23 -6.69
CA PHE A 178 3.45 -7.33 -5.74
C PHE A 178 2.13 -8.09 -5.98
N PRO A 179 2.14 -9.43 -6.06
CA PRO A 179 0.92 -10.23 -6.18
C PRO A 179 0.19 -10.34 -4.84
N PHE A 180 -1.10 -10.01 -4.82
CA PHE A 180 -1.92 -10.12 -3.62
C PHE A 180 -2.78 -11.38 -3.66
N PHE A 181 -2.55 -12.31 -2.73
CA PHE A 181 -3.24 -13.60 -2.68
C PHE A 181 -4.78 -13.51 -2.55
N TYR A 182 -5.29 -12.36 -2.11
CA TYR A 182 -6.72 -12.09 -1.97
C TYR A 182 -7.34 -11.38 -3.19
N ILE A 183 -6.53 -10.97 -4.17
CA ILE A 183 -7.01 -10.49 -5.47
C ILE A 183 -7.01 -11.68 -6.42
N ARG A 184 -8.18 -12.24 -6.72
CA ARG A 184 -8.34 -13.45 -7.54
C ARG A 184 -9.39 -13.20 -8.63
N PRO A 185 -9.01 -12.57 -9.76
CA PRO A 185 -9.95 -12.20 -10.80
C PRO A 185 -10.77 -13.38 -11.35
N THR A 186 -10.15 -14.55 -11.49
CA THR A 186 -10.81 -15.79 -11.96
C THR A 186 -11.96 -16.23 -11.07
N ASP A 187 -11.88 -16.03 -9.75
CA ASP A 187 -12.94 -16.39 -8.81
C ASP A 187 -14.16 -15.46 -8.91
N HIS A 188 -13.98 -14.29 -9.54
CA HIS A 188 -14.96 -13.21 -9.57
C HIS A 188 -15.34 -12.80 -10.99
N GLU A 189 -15.13 -13.67 -11.98
CA GLU A 189 -15.34 -13.37 -13.40
C GLU A 189 -16.71 -12.74 -13.68
N LYS A 190 -17.81 -13.34 -13.18
CA LYS A 190 -19.17 -12.82 -13.39
C LYS A 190 -19.35 -11.36 -12.93
N ILE A 191 -18.68 -10.97 -11.85
CA ILE A 191 -18.73 -9.59 -11.34
C ILE A 191 -17.83 -8.70 -12.20
N LEU A 192 -16.62 -9.17 -12.52
CA LEU A 192 -15.63 -8.40 -13.27
C LEU A 192 -16.08 -8.12 -14.71
N ARG A 193 -16.91 -8.96 -15.34
CA ARG A 193 -17.46 -8.70 -16.68
C ARG A 193 -18.27 -7.40 -16.79
N LYS A 194 -18.80 -6.87 -15.69
CA LYS A 194 -19.44 -5.54 -15.67
C LYS A 194 -18.46 -4.39 -15.96
N PHE A 195 -17.17 -4.60 -15.69
CA PHE A 195 -16.11 -3.59 -15.75
C PHE A 195 -14.99 -3.95 -16.74
N TYR A 196 -14.87 -5.22 -17.11
CA TYR A 196 -13.99 -5.76 -18.14
C TYR A 196 -14.80 -6.71 -19.06
N PRO A 197 -15.56 -6.14 -20.02
CA PRO A 197 -16.37 -6.90 -20.97
C PRO A 197 -15.60 -7.97 -21.75
N GLU A 198 -16.30 -8.96 -22.30
CA GLU A 198 -15.68 -10.09 -23.01
C GLU A 198 -14.88 -9.65 -24.24
N GLU A 199 -15.31 -8.59 -24.91
CA GLU A 199 -14.62 -7.99 -26.05
C GLU A 199 -13.24 -7.43 -25.70
N ASN A 200 -12.97 -7.13 -24.42
CA ASN A 200 -11.65 -6.68 -23.96
C ASN A 200 -10.67 -7.83 -23.72
N GLY A 201 -11.13 -9.09 -23.73
CA GLY A 201 -10.30 -10.29 -23.57
C GLY A 201 -10.69 -11.17 -22.38
N PRO A 202 -9.92 -12.25 -22.12
CA PRO A 202 -10.17 -13.14 -21.00
C PRO A 202 -9.94 -12.46 -19.65
N VAL A 203 -10.69 -12.83 -18.60
CA VAL A 203 -10.53 -12.28 -17.24
C VAL A 203 -9.12 -12.48 -16.67
N THR A 204 -8.38 -13.48 -17.18
CA THR A 204 -6.97 -13.73 -16.84
C THR A 204 -6.03 -12.60 -17.27
N ASN A 205 -6.49 -11.67 -18.12
CA ASN A 205 -5.80 -10.43 -18.46
C ASN A 205 -5.79 -9.41 -17.29
N ILE A 206 -6.65 -9.58 -16.29
CA ILE A 206 -6.60 -8.80 -15.05
C ILE A 206 -5.58 -9.47 -14.12
N ASP A 207 -4.50 -8.75 -13.80
CA ASP A 207 -3.46 -9.27 -12.91
C ASP A 207 -3.96 -9.33 -11.44
N PRO A 208 -3.53 -10.32 -10.63
CA PRO A 208 -3.88 -10.46 -9.22
C PRO A 208 -3.10 -9.46 -8.33
N ILE A 209 -3.29 -8.16 -8.57
CA ILE A 209 -2.55 -7.06 -7.95
C ILE A 209 -3.47 -5.98 -7.38
N GLY A 210 -2.87 -5.06 -6.63
CA GLY A 210 -3.41 -3.71 -6.44
C GLY A 210 -2.40 -2.67 -6.90
N ASN A 211 -2.66 -1.40 -6.61
CA ASN A 211 -1.83 -0.29 -7.06
C ASN A 211 -0.47 -0.18 -6.35
N SER A 212 -0.28 -0.82 -5.19
CA SER A 212 0.91 -0.59 -4.34
C SER A 212 1.40 -1.86 -3.63
N PRO A 213 2.72 -2.15 -3.62
CA PRO A 213 3.76 -1.45 -4.36
C PRO A 213 3.73 -1.83 -5.85
N VAL A 214 3.79 -0.82 -6.72
CA VAL A 214 3.97 -0.99 -8.17
C VAL A 214 4.99 0.04 -8.67
N ILE A 215 5.98 -0.41 -9.46
CA ILE A 215 6.81 0.48 -10.28
C ILE A 215 6.27 0.44 -11.70
N ILE A 216 5.84 1.60 -12.21
CA ILE A 216 5.21 1.76 -13.53
C ILE A 216 5.82 2.96 -14.26
N GLU A 217 5.88 2.89 -15.58
CA GLU A 217 6.27 4.03 -16.41
C GLU A 217 5.22 5.14 -16.30
N LYS A 218 5.67 6.39 -16.20
CA LYS A 218 4.81 7.55 -15.90
C LYS A 218 3.70 7.71 -16.93
N GLY A 219 4.02 7.60 -18.22
CA GLY A 219 3.03 7.72 -19.30
C GLY A 219 1.92 6.66 -19.21
N LEU A 220 2.27 5.40 -18.91
CA LEU A 220 1.25 4.37 -18.64
C LEU A 220 0.36 4.71 -17.45
N LEU A 221 0.93 5.26 -16.37
CA LEU A 221 0.13 5.63 -15.20
C LEU A 221 -0.79 6.83 -15.50
N GLU A 222 -0.35 7.79 -16.31
CA GLU A 222 -1.17 8.91 -16.82
C GLU A 222 -2.38 8.40 -17.62
N GLU A 223 -2.20 7.36 -18.45
CA GLU A 223 -3.29 6.71 -19.20
C GLU A 223 -4.26 5.93 -18.28
N ILE A 224 -3.73 5.20 -17.30
CA ILE A 224 -4.52 4.33 -16.41
C ILE A 224 -5.31 5.12 -15.36
N ALA A 225 -4.72 6.17 -14.77
CA ALA A 225 -5.27 6.82 -13.58
C ALA A 225 -6.72 7.34 -13.75
N PRO A 226 -7.11 8.00 -14.86
CA PRO A 226 -8.49 8.42 -15.08
C PRO A 226 -9.47 7.23 -15.16
N THR A 227 -9.08 6.14 -15.84
CA THR A 227 -9.89 4.93 -15.92
C THR A 227 -10.00 4.25 -14.56
N TRP A 228 -8.92 4.25 -13.76
CA TRP A 228 -8.92 3.72 -12.40
C TRP A 228 -9.89 4.48 -11.49
N VAL A 229 -9.96 5.82 -11.57
CA VAL A 229 -11.01 6.62 -10.87
C VAL A 229 -12.40 6.14 -11.28
N ASN A 230 -12.67 6.11 -12.58
CA ASN A 230 -14.00 5.80 -13.11
C ASN A 230 -14.46 4.39 -12.76
N VAL A 231 -13.58 3.39 -12.91
CA VAL A 231 -13.89 2.00 -12.53
C VAL A 231 -14.11 1.90 -11.03
N SER A 232 -13.31 2.58 -10.20
CA SER A 232 -13.48 2.56 -8.74
C SER A 232 -14.85 3.12 -8.32
N LEU A 233 -15.28 4.23 -8.90
CA LEU A 233 -16.60 4.82 -8.64
C LEU A 233 -17.73 3.89 -9.11
N ARG A 234 -17.64 3.35 -10.32
CA ARG A 234 -18.64 2.41 -10.86
C ARG A 234 -18.74 1.13 -10.01
N MET A 235 -17.61 0.59 -9.55
CA MET A 235 -17.60 -0.56 -8.65
C MET A 235 -18.22 -0.20 -7.30
N LYS A 236 -17.98 1.02 -6.80
CA LYS A 236 -18.56 1.48 -5.54
C LYS A 236 -20.08 1.67 -5.63
N ASP A 237 -20.57 2.12 -6.78
CA ASP A 237 -22.01 2.33 -7.01
C ASP A 237 -22.77 1.02 -7.28
N ASP A 238 -22.10 -0.08 -7.65
CA ASP A 238 -22.72 -1.40 -7.81
C ASP A 238 -22.77 -2.15 -6.47
N PRO A 239 -23.95 -2.34 -5.84
CA PRO A 239 -24.03 -2.87 -4.47
C PRO A 239 -23.48 -4.29 -4.31
N VAL A 240 -23.58 -5.10 -5.38
CA VAL A 240 -23.04 -6.47 -5.38
C VAL A 240 -21.52 -6.42 -5.39
N THR A 241 -20.93 -5.60 -6.25
CA THR A 241 -19.48 -5.42 -6.37
C THR A 241 -18.88 -4.79 -5.11
N ASP A 242 -19.48 -3.72 -4.59
CA ASP A 242 -19.04 -3.07 -3.34
C ASP A 242 -19.06 -4.06 -2.17
N LYS A 243 -20.13 -4.84 -2.04
CA LYS A 243 -20.21 -5.87 -1.00
C LYS A 243 -19.18 -6.98 -1.19
N THR A 244 -18.92 -7.40 -2.44
CA THR A 244 -17.99 -8.51 -2.72
C THR A 244 -16.53 -8.11 -2.53
N PHE A 245 -16.11 -6.96 -3.05
CA PHE A 245 -14.71 -6.53 -2.98
C PHE A 245 -14.42 -5.70 -1.73
N GLY A 246 -15.38 -4.95 -1.21
CA GLY A 246 -15.28 -4.21 0.04
C GLY A 246 -14.00 -3.38 0.13
N TRP A 247 -13.17 -3.68 1.12
CA TRP A 247 -11.95 -2.90 1.40
C TRP A 247 -10.86 -2.99 0.33
N VAL A 248 -10.91 -3.98 -0.58
CA VAL A 248 -9.98 -4.13 -1.72
C VAL A 248 -10.56 -3.70 -3.06
N LEU A 249 -11.74 -3.06 -3.06
CA LEU A 249 -12.42 -2.65 -4.28
C LEU A 249 -11.55 -1.78 -5.17
N GLU A 250 -10.86 -0.79 -4.58
CA GLU A 250 -9.97 0.08 -5.33
C GLU A 250 -8.83 -0.71 -5.99
N MET A 251 -8.26 -1.70 -5.30
CA MET A 251 -7.21 -2.56 -5.86
C MET A 251 -7.69 -3.35 -7.09
N TYR A 252 -8.92 -3.90 -7.04
CA TYR A 252 -9.54 -4.53 -8.21
C TYR A 252 -9.77 -3.52 -9.34
N ALA A 253 -10.19 -2.30 -9.01
CA ALA A 253 -10.38 -1.25 -10.01
C ALA A 253 -9.06 -0.85 -10.69
N TYR A 254 -7.94 -0.78 -9.96
CA TYR A 254 -6.61 -0.57 -10.55
C TYR A 254 -6.23 -1.70 -11.51
N ALA A 255 -6.43 -2.96 -11.10
CA ALA A 255 -6.12 -4.12 -11.93
C ALA A 255 -6.98 -4.17 -13.20
N VAL A 256 -8.28 -3.86 -13.09
CA VAL A 256 -9.20 -3.75 -14.24
C VAL A 256 -8.80 -2.59 -15.15
N ALA A 257 -8.51 -1.41 -14.61
CA ALA A 257 -8.10 -0.26 -15.39
C ALA A 257 -6.80 -0.54 -16.17
N SER A 258 -5.83 -1.20 -15.53
CA SER A 258 -4.61 -1.65 -16.19
C SER A 258 -4.91 -2.61 -17.36
N ALA A 259 -5.77 -3.60 -17.14
CA ALA A 259 -6.16 -4.56 -18.17
C ALA A 259 -6.93 -3.92 -19.34
N LEU A 260 -7.78 -2.92 -19.08
CA LEU A 260 -8.49 -2.16 -20.11
C LEU A 260 -7.54 -1.40 -21.04
N HIS A 261 -6.38 -0.99 -20.52
CA HIS A 261 -5.30 -0.35 -21.27
C HIS A 261 -4.25 -1.33 -21.80
N GLY A 262 -4.51 -2.64 -21.71
CA GLY A 262 -3.59 -3.69 -22.18
C GLY A 262 -2.29 -3.79 -21.37
N VAL A 263 -2.24 -3.19 -20.17
CA VAL A 263 -1.05 -3.18 -19.31
C VAL A 263 -1.02 -4.43 -18.44
N ARG A 264 0.12 -5.15 -18.50
CA ARG A 264 0.39 -6.38 -17.75
C ARG A 264 1.61 -6.20 -16.86
N HIS A 265 1.55 -6.77 -15.66
CA HIS A 265 2.58 -6.60 -14.64
C HIS A 265 3.45 -7.85 -14.54
N THR A 266 4.76 -7.64 -14.36
CA THR A 266 5.64 -8.70 -13.84
C THR A 266 5.44 -8.79 -12.33
N LEU A 267 4.93 -9.93 -11.86
CA LEU A 267 4.60 -10.14 -10.45
C LEU A 267 5.81 -10.62 -9.66
N ARG A 268 6.17 -9.89 -8.60
CA ARG A 268 7.34 -10.20 -7.76
C ARG A 268 6.96 -10.36 -6.28
N LYS A 269 7.02 -11.59 -5.78
CA LYS A 269 6.80 -11.91 -4.36
C LYS A 269 7.91 -11.38 -3.45
N ASP A 270 9.09 -11.13 -3.98
CA ASP A 270 10.21 -10.55 -3.23
C ASP A 270 10.15 -9.01 -3.16
N PHE A 271 9.15 -8.37 -3.78
CA PHE A 271 9.05 -6.92 -3.78
C PHE A 271 8.77 -6.35 -2.38
N MET A 272 7.88 -6.99 -1.62
CA MET A 272 7.59 -6.63 -0.22
C MET A 272 7.34 -7.86 0.66
N LEU A 273 7.33 -7.66 1.98
CA LEU A 273 6.85 -8.60 2.99
C LEU A 273 5.78 -7.98 3.89
N GLN A 274 4.98 -8.85 4.49
CA GLN A 274 3.86 -8.51 5.37
C GLN A 274 3.96 -9.26 6.70
N PRO A 275 4.73 -8.75 7.68
CA PRO A 275 4.71 -9.27 9.05
C PRO A 275 3.29 -9.21 9.64
N PRO A 276 2.88 -10.18 10.48
CA PRO A 276 3.68 -11.30 10.99
C PRO A 276 3.71 -12.54 10.08
N TRP A 277 3.12 -12.48 8.89
CA TRP A 277 2.93 -13.64 8.02
C TRP A 277 4.21 -14.08 7.31
N ASP A 278 4.95 -13.11 6.79
CA ASP A 278 6.30 -13.35 6.28
C ASP A 278 7.28 -13.38 7.44
N LEU A 279 7.90 -14.53 7.71
CA LEU A 279 8.74 -14.72 8.91
C LEU A 279 10.10 -14.04 8.80
N GLU A 280 10.62 -13.93 7.57
CA GLU A 280 11.97 -13.45 7.28
C GLU A 280 11.97 -12.29 6.28
N VAL A 281 12.88 -11.35 6.49
CA VAL A 281 13.15 -10.22 5.59
C VAL A 281 13.85 -10.70 4.30
N GLY A 282 14.64 -11.77 4.37
CA GLY A 282 15.14 -12.49 3.19
C GLY A 282 15.92 -11.59 2.23
N LYS A 283 15.52 -11.49 0.96
CA LYS A 283 16.05 -10.53 -0.05
C LYS A 283 15.09 -9.37 -0.38
N LYS A 284 13.99 -9.26 0.38
CA LYS A 284 12.89 -8.35 0.09
C LYS A 284 13.24 -6.89 0.37
N PHE A 285 12.52 -5.96 -0.27
CA PHE A 285 12.85 -4.53 -0.27
C PHE A 285 12.02 -3.68 0.68
N ILE A 286 10.74 -4.02 0.85
CA ILE A 286 9.77 -3.21 1.60
C ILE A 286 9.11 -4.07 2.69
N ILE A 287 9.08 -3.58 3.93
CA ILE A 287 8.14 -4.07 4.94
C ILE A 287 6.84 -3.28 4.79
N HIS A 288 5.73 -3.97 4.57
CA HIS A 288 4.38 -3.41 4.62
C HIS A 288 3.70 -3.87 5.92
N TYR A 289 3.64 -2.99 6.93
CA TYR A 289 3.16 -3.33 8.28
C TYR A 289 1.64 -3.18 8.43
N THR A 290 0.89 -3.85 7.56
CA THR A 290 -0.57 -3.74 7.52
C THR A 290 -1.28 -4.54 8.62
N TYR A 291 -0.71 -5.65 9.08
CA TYR A 291 -1.33 -6.55 10.05
C TYR A 291 -0.83 -6.27 11.48
N GLY A 292 -1.72 -6.48 12.45
CA GLY A 292 -1.35 -6.48 13.86
C GLY A 292 -0.42 -7.65 14.18
N CYS A 293 0.66 -7.36 14.90
CA CYS A 293 1.62 -8.33 15.42
C CYS A 293 1.32 -8.52 16.91
N ASP A 294 0.48 -9.50 17.24
CA ASP A 294 0.04 -9.80 18.61
C ASP A 294 0.62 -11.14 19.06
N TYR A 295 1.37 -11.15 20.16
CA TYR A 295 2.09 -12.33 20.64
C TYR A 295 1.95 -12.53 22.15
N THR A 296 2.01 -13.79 22.59
CA THR A 296 2.28 -14.12 23.99
C THR A 296 3.73 -13.81 24.35
N MET A 297 4.07 -13.71 25.64
CA MET A 297 5.45 -13.54 26.10
C MET A 297 6.36 -14.73 25.78
N LYS A 298 5.80 -15.86 25.32
CA LYS A 298 6.54 -17.03 24.82
C LYS A 298 6.80 -16.97 23.30
N GLY A 299 6.38 -15.89 22.63
CA GLY A 299 6.58 -15.71 21.18
C GLY A 299 5.53 -16.39 20.30
N GLU A 300 4.37 -16.75 20.84
CA GLU A 300 3.30 -17.40 20.08
C GLU A 300 2.30 -16.37 19.55
N LEU A 301 1.98 -16.41 18.25
CA LEU A 301 1.06 -15.46 17.62
C LEU A 301 -0.38 -15.66 18.13
N THR A 302 -1.03 -14.59 18.61
CA THR A 302 -2.40 -14.63 19.13
C THR A 302 -3.40 -14.12 18.09
N TYR A 303 -4.04 -15.04 17.35
CA TYR A 303 -4.98 -14.68 16.29
C TYR A 303 -6.24 -13.99 16.83
N GLY A 304 -6.54 -12.81 16.27
CA GLY A 304 -7.78 -12.07 16.55
C GLY A 304 -7.92 -11.58 17.99
N LYS A 305 -6.84 -11.60 18.77
CA LYS A 305 -6.81 -11.18 20.18
C LYS A 305 -5.64 -10.23 20.40
N VAL A 306 -5.82 -9.32 21.35
CA VAL A 306 -4.72 -8.48 21.83
C VAL A 306 -3.72 -9.37 22.55
N GLY A 307 -2.49 -9.41 22.06
CA GLY A 307 -1.39 -10.16 22.65
C GLY A 307 -0.83 -9.49 23.91
N GLU A 308 -0.06 -10.23 24.69
CA GLU A 308 0.70 -9.68 25.83
C GLU A 308 1.77 -8.70 25.36
N TRP A 309 2.41 -9.02 24.23
CA TRP A 309 3.20 -8.08 23.44
C TRP A 309 2.46 -7.77 22.14
N ARG A 310 2.43 -6.49 21.73
CA ARG A 310 1.75 -6.05 20.51
C ARG A 310 2.50 -4.94 19.79
N PHE A 311 2.54 -5.06 18.47
CA PHE A 311 2.65 -3.92 17.56
C PHE A 311 1.51 -3.94 16.54
N ASP A 312 0.56 -3.00 16.64
CA ASP A 312 -0.44 -2.75 15.60
C ASP A 312 -0.58 -1.25 15.40
N LYS A 313 -0.37 -0.80 14.16
CA LYS A 313 -0.54 0.61 13.80
C LYS A 313 -1.90 1.17 14.17
N ARG A 314 -2.96 0.34 14.20
CA ARG A 314 -4.32 0.74 14.57
C ARG A 314 -4.47 1.10 16.05
N ALA A 315 -3.53 0.71 16.91
CA ALA A 315 -3.46 1.21 18.29
C ALA A 315 -3.05 2.69 18.35
N TYR A 316 -2.49 3.23 17.26
CA TYR A 316 -1.90 4.57 17.16
C TYR A 316 -2.68 5.46 16.18
N ILE A 317 -4.02 5.39 16.22
CA ILE A 317 -4.89 6.24 15.37
C ILE A 317 -4.92 7.69 15.86
N LYS A 318 -4.90 7.89 17.18
CA LYS A 318 -5.01 9.21 17.82
C LYS A 318 -3.67 9.94 17.97
N GLY A 319 -2.55 9.29 17.66
CA GLY A 319 -1.21 9.80 17.93
C GLY A 319 -0.14 8.83 17.44
N PRO A 320 1.11 9.28 17.21
CA PRO A 320 2.21 8.40 16.86
C PRO A 320 2.48 7.36 17.97
N PRO A 321 3.09 6.21 17.64
CA PRO A 321 3.62 5.32 18.66
C PRO A 321 4.67 6.03 19.54
N PRO A 322 4.76 5.69 20.84
CA PRO A 322 5.79 6.25 21.71
C PRO A 322 7.19 5.85 21.22
N ARG A 323 8.19 6.59 21.68
CA ARG A 323 9.60 6.19 21.51
C ARG A 323 9.85 4.89 22.26
N ASN A 324 10.88 4.16 21.84
CA ASN A 324 11.41 3.00 22.57
C ASN A 324 10.35 1.93 22.84
N LEU A 325 9.62 1.53 21.79
CA LEU A 325 8.75 0.36 21.85
C LEU A 325 9.54 -0.86 22.34
N SER A 326 8.93 -1.66 23.20
CA SER A 326 9.53 -2.91 23.64
C SER A 326 9.77 -3.82 22.44
N LEU A 327 10.96 -4.44 22.39
CA LEU A 327 11.21 -5.49 21.40
C LEU A 327 10.29 -6.68 21.67
N PRO A 328 9.87 -7.41 20.62
CA PRO A 328 9.08 -8.61 20.81
C PRO A 328 9.84 -9.68 21.62
N PRO A 329 9.11 -10.58 22.32
CA PRO A 329 9.72 -11.66 23.09
C PRO A 329 10.50 -12.64 22.21
N PRO A 330 11.40 -13.47 22.81
CA PRO A 330 12.05 -14.55 22.10
C PRO A 330 11.04 -15.47 21.39
N GLY A 331 11.40 -15.97 20.20
CA GLY A 331 10.54 -16.83 19.38
C GLY A 331 9.66 -16.09 18.36
N VAL A 332 9.55 -14.76 18.47
CA VAL A 332 8.86 -13.94 17.46
C VAL A 332 9.69 -13.85 16.16
N PRO A 333 9.05 -13.86 14.97
CA PRO A 333 9.77 -13.88 13.70
C PRO A 333 10.71 -12.69 13.47
N GLU A 334 11.78 -12.93 12.71
CA GLU A 334 12.81 -11.95 12.37
C GLU A 334 12.22 -10.69 11.72
N SER A 335 11.23 -10.84 10.86
CA SER A 335 10.55 -9.73 10.20
C SER A 335 9.84 -8.77 11.16
N VAL A 336 9.21 -9.27 12.22
CA VAL A 336 8.53 -8.48 13.25
C VAL A 336 9.56 -7.78 14.13
N VAL A 337 10.62 -8.50 14.53
CA VAL A 337 11.75 -7.93 15.27
C VAL A 337 12.36 -6.78 14.46
N ARG A 338 12.59 -6.98 13.16
CA ARG A 338 13.15 -5.98 12.26
C ARG A 338 12.23 -4.77 12.13
N LEU A 339 10.93 -4.97 11.92
CA LEU A 339 9.94 -3.89 11.88
C LEU A 339 10.02 -2.99 13.12
N VAL A 340 9.98 -3.57 14.33
CA VAL A 340 9.99 -2.80 15.58
C VAL A 340 11.31 -2.05 15.77
N LYS A 341 12.44 -2.67 15.40
CA LYS A 341 13.75 -1.98 15.41
C LYS A 341 13.77 -0.77 14.48
N LEU A 342 13.23 -0.90 13.27
CA LEU A 342 13.17 0.18 12.29
C LEU A 342 12.23 1.32 12.73
N VAL A 343 11.11 0.99 13.36
CA VAL A 343 10.21 1.98 13.98
C VAL A 343 10.94 2.69 15.11
N ASN A 344 11.58 1.96 16.02
CA ASN A 344 12.34 2.56 17.13
C ASN A 344 13.45 3.48 16.66
N GLU A 345 14.23 3.08 15.66
CA GLU A 345 15.27 3.94 15.09
C GLU A 345 14.67 5.20 14.46
N ALA A 346 13.65 5.05 13.60
CA ALA A 346 13.01 6.17 12.94
C ALA A 346 12.43 7.14 13.96
N THR A 347 11.65 6.65 14.92
CA THR A 347 11.12 7.50 15.97
C THR A 347 12.28 8.24 16.64
N ALA A 348 13.25 7.55 17.24
CA ALA A 348 14.35 8.16 18.00
C ALA A 348 15.08 9.30 17.26
N ASN A 349 15.20 9.22 15.93
CA ASN A 349 15.93 10.19 15.12
C ASN A 349 15.07 11.26 14.43
N ILE A 350 13.74 11.11 14.43
CA ILE A 350 12.85 12.14 13.89
C ILE A 350 12.64 13.22 14.96
N ALA A 351 13.01 14.45 14.61
CA ALA A 351 12.76 15.64 15.43
C ALA A 351 11.25 15.89 15.63
N GLY A 352 10.88 16.37 16.81
CA GLY A 352 9.48 16.65 17.19
C GLY A 352 8.57 15.42 17.12
N TRP A 353 9.08 14.23 17.43
CA TRP A 353 8.25 13.02 17.46
C TRP A 353 7.44 12.98 18.76
N GLY A 354 6.12 12.94 18.64
CA GLY A 354 5.21 12.99 19.79
C GLY A 354 4.69 14.40 20.10
N ASP A 355 5.27 15.44 19.51
CA ASP A 355 4.74 16.81 19.60
C ASP A 355 3.50 16.92 18.70
N ALA A 356 2.39 17.40 19.30
CA ALA A 356 1.07 17.51 18.67
C ALA A 356 0.95 18.73 17.75
#